data_AF-A0A8S8ZQT9-F1
#
_entry.id   AF-A0A8S8ZQT9-F1
#
_cell.length_a   1.000
_cell.length_b   1.000
_cell.length_c   1.000
_cell.angle_alpha   90.00
_cell.angle_beta   90.00
_cell.angle_gamma   90.00
#
_symmetry.space_group_name_H-M   'P 1'
#
loop_
_entity.id
_entity.type
_entity.pdbx_description
1 polymer ?
#
loop_
_entity_poly.entity_id
_entity_poly.type
_entity_poly.pdbx_seq_one_letter_code
_entity_poly.pdbx_strand_id
1 'polypeptide(L)'
;MSQIHALSDDQVGQELRKMTAFIKQEAEEKAREIEIKANEEFAIEKSKLVRQETDAIDSTYAKKFKQAQMSQQITRSTVANKTRLKVLGARQELLDDIFEAASAQLGEATSDQGRYQDILKGLILEGFYAMNEPELQIRARKADYDVVRQASEAASQEYKEKTDKDVKATIDEENPVAEGSAGGVVIVGGNGKIDIDNTFEARLNLLKDSALPAMRKALFGDNPNRKFFD
;
A
#
# COMPACT_ATOMS: atom_id res chain seq x y z
N MET A 1 -37.59 -110.19 5.88
CA MET A 1 -36.42 -110.54 6.70
C MET A 1 -36.55 -109.79 8.01
N SER A 2 -36.77 -110.51 9.12
CA SER A 2 -36.89 -109.91 10.46
C SER A 2 -35.55 -109.30 10.84
N GLN A 3 -35.47 -107.98 10.96
CA GLN A 3 -34.26 -107.34 11.50
C GLN A 3 -34.14 -107.70 12.98
N ILE A 4 -33.04 -108.34 13.35
CA ILE A 4 -32.75 -108.69 14.74
C ILE A 4 -32.17 -107.45 15.41
N HIS A 5 -33.00 -106.75 16.16
CA HIS A 5 -32.58 -105.67 17.05
C HIS A 5 -32.91 -106.04 18.50
N ALA A 6 -32.04 -105.66 19.43
CA ALA A 6 -32.17 -105.97 20.87
C ALA A 6 -33.28 -105.16 21.58
N LEU A 7 -34.00 -104.32 20.84
CA LEU A 7 -35.04 -103.40 21.30
C LEU A 7 -36.31 -103.66 20.47
N SER A 8 -37.48 -103.43 21.08
CA SER A 8 -38.77 -103.52 20.38
C SER A 8 -38.91 -102.42 19.31
N ASP A 9 -39.70 -102.66 18.26
CA ASP A 9 -39.86 -101.71 17.15
C ASP A 9 -40.35 -100.31 17.61
N ASP A 10 -41.14 -100.23 18.69
CA ASP A 10 -41.55 -98.94 19.29
C ASP A 10 -40.37 -98.22 19.95
N GLN A 11 -39.46 -98.95 20.61
CA GLN A 11 -38.23 -98.38 21.17
C GLN A 11 -37.27 -97.90 20.06
N VAL A 12 -37.17 -98.61 18.94
CA VAL A 12 -36.39 -98.17 17.76
C VAL A 12 -37.00 -96.88 17.17
N GLY A 13 -38.33 -96.82 17.04
CA GLY A 13 -39.03 -95.61 16.57
C GLY A 13 -38.92 -94.41 17.52
N GLN A 14 -38.77 -94.63 18.83
CA GLN A 14 -38.49 -93.58 19.80
C GLN A 14 -37.04 -93.09 19.72
N GLU A 15 -36.07 -93.98 19.56
CA GLU A 15 -34.66 -93.60 19.39
C GLU A 15 -34.41 -92.86 18.08
N LEU A 16 -35.02 -93.28 16.95
CA LEU A 16 -34.93 -92.53 15.68
C LEU A 16 -35.54 -91.12 15.79
N ARG A 17 -36.62 -90.96 16.55
CA ARG A 17 -37.21 -89.64 16.84
C ARG A 17 -36.28 -88.78 17.70
N LYS A 18 -35.61 -89.35 18.71
CA LYS A 18 -34.58 -88.64 19.49
C LYS A 18 -33.40 -88.23 18.62
N MET A 19 -32.89 -89.11 17.75
CA MET A 19 -31.80 -88.79 16.82
C MET A 19 -32.19 -87.67 15.85
N THR A 20 -33.41 -87.71 15.30
CA THR A 20 -33.92 -86.65 14.41
C THR A 20 -34.08 -85.32 15.13
N ALA A 21 -34.58 -85.34 16.37
CA ALA A 21 -34.70 -84.14 17.20
C ALA A 21 -33.33 -83.55 17.56
N PHE A 22 -32.34 -84.40 17.86
CA PHE A 22 -30.96 -84.00 18.10
C PHE A 22 -30.35 -83.31 16.87
N ILE A 23 -30.45 -83.94 15.68
CA ILE A 23 -29.96 -83.35 14.42
C ILE A 23 -30.62 -82.00 14.14
N LYS A 24 -31.93 -81.89 14.39
CA LYS A 24 -32.67 -80.64 14.21
C LYS A 24 -32.19 -79.57 15.20
N GLN A 25 -32.01 -79.91 16.47
CA GLN A 25 -31.52 -78.98 17.49
C GLN A 25 -30.11 -78.51 17.16
N GLU A 26 -29.21 -79.41 16.75
CA GLU A 26 -27.85 -79.08 16.34
C GLU A 26 -27.85 -78.13 15.13
N ALA A 27 -28.69 -78.39 14.13
CA ALA A 27 -28.86 -77.50 12.98
C ALA A 27 -29.41 -76.11 13.38
N GLU A 28 -30.37 -76.04 14.30
CA GLU A 28 -30.92 -74.78 14.82
C GLU A 28 -29.88 -73.99 15.64
N GLU A 29 -29.08 -74.66 16.47
CA GLU A 29 -27.98 -74.04 17.20
C GLU A 29 -26.90 -73.52 16.24
N LYS A 30 -26.56 -74.28 15.20
CA LYS A 30 -25.61 -73.85 14.17
C LYS A 30 -26.13 -72.64 13.38
N ALA A 31 -27.41 -72.63 13.03
CA ALA A 31 -28.04 -71.50 12.35
C ALA A 31 -28.01 -70.24 13.24
N ARG A 32 -28.35 -70.37 14.53
CA ARG A 32 -28.25 -69.27 15.50
C ARG A 32 -26.83 -68.75 15.67
N GLU A 33 -25.84 -69.64 15.73
CA GLU A 33 -24.42 -69.25 15.81
C GLU A 33 -23.99 -68.43 14.59
N ILE A 34 -24.40 -68.85 13.38
CA ILE A 34 -24.11 -68.13 12.14
C ILE A 34 -24.79 -66.75 12.14
N GLU A 35 -26.04 -66.66 12.58
CA GLU A 35 -26.78 -65.41 12.66
C GLU A 35 -26.14 -64.42 13.63
N ILE A 36 -25.73 -64.89 14.82
CA ILE A 36 -25.04 -64.06 15.81
C ILE A 36 -23.73 -63.54 15.22
N LYS A 37 -22.91 -64.41 14.62
CA LYS A 37 -21.64 -64.01 13.99
C LYS A 37 -21.85 -63.02 12.84
N ALA A 38 -22.86 -63.24 12.00
CA ALA A 38 -23.18 -62.33 10.91
C ALA A 38 -23.58 -60.94 11.41
N ASN A 39 -24.34 -60.87 12.51
CA ASN A 39 -24.72 -59.59 13.13
C ASN A 39 -23.51 -58.88 13.78
N GLU A 40 -22.62 -59.62 14.42
CA GLU A 40 -21.37 -59.09 14.97
C GLU A 40 -20.46 -58.54 13.86
N GLU A 41 -20.23 -59.31 12.79
CA GLU A 41 -19.44 -58.89 11.64
C GLU A 41 -20.07 -57.68 10.93
N PHE A 42 -21.40 -57.66 10.76
CA PHE A 42 -22.12 -56.52 10.19
C PHE A 42 -21.89 -55.25 11.02
N ALA A 43 -21.98 -55.33 12.35
CA ALA A 43 -21.76 -54.18 13.22
C ALA A 43 -20.31 -53.67 13.13
N ILE A 44 -19.33 -54.58 13.08
CA ILE A 44 -17.91 -54.25 12.96
C ILE A 44 -17.62 -53.59 11.61
N GLU A 45 -18.02 -54.20 10.49
CA GLU A 45 -17.75 -53.66 9.15
C GLU A 45 -18.49 -52.34 8.91
N LYS A 46 -19.76 -52.21 9.37
CA LYS A 46 -20.47 -50.94 9.32
C LYS A 46 -19.72 -49.85 10.09
N SER A 47 -19.29 -50.14 11.33
CA SER A 47 -18.57 -49.15 12.15
C SER A 47 -17.24 -48.77 11.52
N LYS A 48 -16.54 -49.73 10.90
CA LYS A 48 -15.26 -49.51 10.22
C LYS A 48 -15.43 -48.62 8.99
N LEU A 49 -16.42 -48.91 8.13
CA LEU A 49 -16.72 -48.11 6.94
C LEU A 49 -17.11 -46.67 7.33
N VAL A 50 -18.02 -46.52 8.29
CA VAL A 50 -18.44 -45.18 8.77
C VAL A 50 -17.23 -44.41 9.30
N ARG A 51 -16.39 -45.04 10.13
CA ARG A 51 -15.20 -44.39 10.69
C ARG A 51 -14.20 -43.94 9.62
N GLN A 52 -13.94 -44.79 8.64
CA GLN A 52 -13.03 -44.47 7.54
C GLN A 52 -13.52 -43.27 6.73
N GLU A 53 -14.82 -43.23 6.41
CA GLU A 53 -15.40 -42.10 5.68
C GLU A 53 -15.46 -40.83 6.53
N THR A 54 -15.79 -40.92 7.83
CA THR A 54 -15.74 -39.75 8.72
C THR A 54 -14.33 -39.19 8.84
N ASP A 55 -13.31 -40.04 8.96
CA ASP A 55 -11.91 -39.58 9.04
C ASP A 55 -11.48 -38.88 7.74
N ALA A 56 -11.94 -39.36 6.58
CA ALA A 56 -11.69 -38.73 5.29
C ALA A 56 -12.41 -37.37 5.14
N ILE A 57 -13.66 -37.28 5.60
CA ILE A 57 -14.44 -36.04 5.62
C ILE A 57 -13.77 -35.02 6.56
N ASP A 58 -13.39 -35.42 7.76
CA ASP A 58 -12.75 -34.55 8.76
C ASP A 58 -11.41 -34.00 8.25
N SER A 59 -10.59 -34.85 7.62
CA SER A 59 -9.33 -34.42 6.99
C SER A 59 -9.57 -33.38 5.88
N THR A 60 -10.61 -33.57 5.07
CA THR A 60 -10.99 -32.64 4.01
C THR A 60 -11.50 -31.32 4.57
N TYR A 61 -12.34 -31.37 5.61
CA TYR A 61 -12.86 -30.19 6.29
C TYR A 61 -11.75 -29.41 7.01
N ALA A 62 -10.80 -30.09 7.64
CA ALA A 62 -9.65 -29.44 8.29
C ALA A 62 -8.83 -28.62 7.27
N LYS A 63 -8.61 -29.16 6.06
CA LYS A 63 -7.94 -28.43 4.96
C LYS A 63 -8.75 -27.21 4.52
N LYS A 64 -10.06 -27.38 4.28
CA LYS A 64 -10.97 -26.29 3.89
C LYS A 64 -11.01 -25.18 4.94
N PHE A 65 -11.10 -25.57 6.21
CA PHE A 65 -11.13 -24.63 7.33
C PHE A 65 -9.83 -23.83 7.43
N LYS A 66 -8.68 -24.50 7.33
CA LYS A 66 -7.37 -23.83 7.32
C LYS A 66 -7.22 -22.85 6.16
N GLN A 67 -7.67 -23.23 4.97
CA GLN A 67 -7.68 -22.35 3.79
C GLN A 67 -8.59 -21.13 3.99
N ALA A 68 -9.81 -21.33 4.51
CA ALA A 68 -10.75 -20.26 4.79
C ALA A 68 -10.19 -19.29 5.85
N GLN A 69 -9.59 -19.81 6.92
CA GLN A 69 -8.95 -18.99 7.97
C GLN A 69 -7.80 -18.16 7.40
N MET A 70 -6.95 -18.77 6.57
CA MET A 70 -5.85 -18.06 5.91
C MET A 70 -6.37 -16.98 4.96
N SER A 71 -7.40 -17.28 4.16
CA SER A 71 -8.05 -16.31 3.27
C SER A 71 -8.64 -15.12 4.05
N GLN A 72 -9.29 -15.39 5.19
CA GLN A 72 -9.80 -14.34 6.07
C GLN A 72 -8.69 -13.46 6.64
N GLN A 73 -7.57 -14.05 7.05
CA GLN A 73 -6.41 -13.32 7.55
C GLN A 73 -5.77 -12.45 6.46
N ILE A 74 -5.62 -12.98 5.24
CA ILE A 74 -5.14 -12.22 4.08
C ILE A 74 -6.07 -11.05 3.81
N THR A 75 -7.37 -11.31 3.71
CA THR A 75 -8.39 -10.27 3.45
C THR A 75 -8.34 -9.15 4.49
N ARG A 76 -8.27 -9.51 5.78
CA ARG A 76 -8.12 -8.53 6.87
C ARG A 76 -6.85 -7.69 6.71
N SER A 77 -5.72 -8.32 6.39
CA SER A 77 -4.44 -7.62 6.16
C SER A 77 -4.52 -6.68 4.95
N THR A 78 -5.09 -7.15 3.84
CA THR A 78 -5.27 -6.35 2.62
C THR A 78 -6.15 -5.14 2.87
N VAL A 79 -7.27 -5.30 3.59
CA VAL A 79 -8.16 -4.19 3.95
C VAL A 79 -7.45 -3.19 4.86
N ALA A 80 -6.74 -3.66 5.89
CA ALA A 80 -5.99 -2.78 6.79
C ALA A 80 -4.92 -1.97 6.03
N ASN A 81 -4.15 -2.60 5.14
CA ASN A 81 -3.16 -1.90 4.33
C ASN A 81 -3.81 -0.94 3.33
N LYS A 82 -4.93 -1.31 2.69
CA LYS A 82 -5.67 -0.42 1.79
C LYS A 82 -6.17 0.82 2.53
N THR A 83 -6.70 0.67 3.74
CA THR A 83 -7.13 1.79 4.58
C THR A 83 -5.94 2.66 4.96
N ARG A 84 -4.80 2.06 5.35
CA ARG A 84 -3.57 2.81 5.66
C ARG A 84 -3.10 3.64 4.45
N LEU A 85 -3.07 3.05 3.26
CA LEU A 85 -2.68 3.76 2.03
C LEU A 85 -3.65 4.90 1.69
N LYS A 86 -4.97 4.70 1.89
CA LYS A 86 -5.96 5.78 1.71
C LYS A 86 -5.70 6.96 2.66
N VAL A 87 -5.42 6.69 3.93
CA VAL A 87 -5.10 7.75 4.90
C VAL A 87 -3.81 8.47 4.53
N LEU A 88 -2.78 7.75 4.09
CA LEU A 88 -1.53 8.37 3.63
C LEU A 88 -1.74 9.21 2.37
N GLY A 89 -2.54 8.72 1.42
CA GLY A 89 -2.91 9.47 0.21
C GLY A 89 -3.64 10.77 0.55
N ALA A 90 -4.69 10.71 1.38
CA ALA A 90 -5.44 11.89 1.78
C ALA A 90 -4.59 12.92 2.55
N ARG A 91 -3.61 12.46 3.36
CA ARG A 91 -2.66 13.36 4.03
C ARG A 91 -1.72 14.05 3.04
N GLN A 92 -1.31 13.35 1.99
CA GLN A 92 -0.45 13.92 0.96
C GLN A 92 -1.23 14.91 0.08
N GLU A 93 -2.45 14.56 -0.31
CA GLU A 93 -3.38 15.45 -1.04
C GLU A 93 -3.60 16.76 -0.30
N LEU A 94 -3.89 16.71 1.02
CA LEU A 94 -4.03 17.92 1.83
C LEU A 94 -2.75 18.78 1.87
N LEU A 95 -1.57 18.16 1.87
CA LEU A 95 -0.32 18.91 1.80
C LEU A 95 -0.13 19.55 0.42
N ASP A 96 -0.44 18.82 -0.64
CA ASP A 96 -0.34 19.32 -2.02
C ASP A 96 -1.31 20.48 -2.26
N ASP A 97 -2.55 20.40 -1.75
CA ASP A 97 -3.55 21.48 -1.79
C ASP A 97 -3.04 22.76 -1.10
N ILE A 98 -2.33 22.63 0.04
CA ILE A 98 -1.75 23.78 0.75
C ILE A 98 -0.67 24.46 -0.10
N PHE A 99 0.19 23.68 -0.77
CA PHE A 99 1.22 24.24 -1.64
C PHE A 99 0.63 24.84 -2.92
N GLU A 100 -0.43 24.26 -3.46
CA GLU A 100 -1.16 24.82 -4.61
C GLU A 100 -1.82 26.16 -4.22
N ALA A 101 -2.48 26.23 -3.06
CA ALA A 101 -3.04 27.48 -2.54
C ALA A 101 -1.95 28.54 -2.28
N ALA A 102 -0.79 28.14 -1.74
CA ALA A 102 0.35 29.04 -1.54
C ALA A 102 0.90 29.54 -2.88
N SER A 103 1.00 28.68 -3.90
CA SER A 103 1.42 29.07 -5.25
C SER A 103 0.45 30.07 -5.88
N ALA A 104 -0.86 29.86 -5.72
CA ALA A 104 -1.88 30.81 -6.18
C ALA A 104 -1.73 32.19 -5.49
N GLN A 105 -1.50 32.22 -4.18
CA GLN A 105 -1.27 33.46 -3.43
C GLN A 105 0.02 34.19 -3.85
N LEU A 106 1.07 33.45 -4.25
CA LEU A 106 2.28 34.08 -4.80
C LEU A 106 2.00 34.80 -6.12
N GLY A 107 1.08 34.29 -6.94
CA GLY A 107 0.59 34.99 -8.12
C GLY A 107 -0.06 36.33 -7.79
N GLU A 108 -0.88 36.39 -6.73
CA GLU A 108 -1.52 37.64 -6.28
C GLU A 108 -0.50 38.70 -5.87
N ALA A 109 0.63 38.30 -5.27
CA ALA A 109 1.70 39.20 -4.86
C ALA A 109 2.35 39.97 -6.02
N THR A 110 2.18 39.51 -7.27
CA THR A 110 2.64 40.23 -8.47
C THR A 110 1.72 41.36 -8.91
N SER A 111 0.53 41.48 -8.32
CA SER A 111 -0.43 42.55 -8.63
C SER A 111 0.01 43.91 -8.08
N ASP A 112 0.78 43.91 -6.99
CA ASP A 112 1.37 45.12 -6.42
C ASP A 112 2.76 45.37 -7.03
N GLN A 113 2.81 46.24 -8.05
CA GLN A 113 4.04 46.51 -8.80
C GLN A 113 5.18 47.03 -7.91
N GLY A 114 4.90 47.84 -6.90
CA GLY A 114 5.95 48.41 -6.04
C GLY A 114 6.60 47.33 -5.19
N ARG A 115 5.78 46.53 -4.50
CA ARG A 115 6.27 45.39 -3.71
C ARG A 115 6.94 44.33 -4.60
N TYR A 116 6.40 44.09 -5.79
CA TYR A 116 6.95 43.11 -6.72
C TYR A 116 8.32 43.53 -7.27
N GLN A 117 8.51 44.82 -7.55
CA GLN A 117 9.81 45.36 -7.97
C GLN A 117 10.89 45.16 -6.90
N ASP A 118 10.57 45.42 -5.63
CA ASP A 118 11.51 45.19 -4.51
C ASP A 118 11.87 43.70 -4.37
N ILE A 119 10.89 42.82 -4.54
CA ILE A 119 11.12 41.37 -4.50
C ILE A 119 12.02 40.94 -5.68
N LEU A 120 11.71 41.37 -6.90
CA LEU A 120 12.51 41.06 -8.09
C LEU A 120 13.94 41.58 -7.94
N LYS A 121 14.13 42.79 -7.39
CA LYS A 121 15.47 43.32 -7.10
C LYS A 121 16.24 42.38 -6.19
N GLY A 122 15.62 41.89 -5.11
CA GLY A 122 16.23 40.92 -4.19
C GLY A 122 16.59 39.59 -4.86
N LEU A 123 15.67 39.04 -5.67
CA LEU A 123 15.88 37.80 -6.40
C LEU A 123 17.02 37.91 -7.43
N ILE A 124 17.10 39.04 -8.13
CA ILE A 124 18.16 39.32 -9.09
C ILE A 124 19.51 39.45 -8.38
N LEU A 125 19.54 40.21 -7.28
CA LEU A 125 20.74 40.43 -6.48
C LEU A 125 21.31 39.13 -5.90
N GLU A 126 20.44 38.24 -5.40
CA GLU A 126 20.83 36.91 -4.91
C GLU A 126 21.51 36.07 -6.00
N GLY A 127 20.96 36.07 -7.21
CA GLY A 127 21.58 35.38 -8.33
C GLY A 127 22.88 36.03 -8.80
N PHE A 128 23.02 37.36 -8.72
CA PHE A 128 24.29 38.04 -8.99
C PHE A 128 25.38 37.62 -8.01
N TYR A 129 25.06 37.52 -6.72
CA TYR A 129 26.02 37.02 -5.72
C TYR A 129 26.40 35.56 -5.94
N ALA A 130 25.43 34.72 -6.33
CA ALA A 130 25.68 33.31 -6.58
C ALA A 130 26.53 33.07 -7.83
N MET A 131 26.32 33.84 -8.90
CA MET A 131 27.08 33.72 -10.16
C MET A 131 28.46 34.38 -10.09
N ASN A 132 28.54 35.61 -9.53
CA ASN A 132 29.78 36.40 -9.44
C ASN A 132 30.53 36.51 -10.80
N GLU A 133 29.78 36.77 -11.86
CA GLU A 133 30.27 36.96 -13.24
C GLU A 133 30.02 38.39 -13.74
N PRO A 134 30.84 38.91 -14.67
CA PRO A 134 30.72 40.28 -15.16
C PRO A 134 29.56 40.51 -16.13
N GLU A 135 29.11 39.48 -16.86
CA GLU A 135 28.00 39.56 -17.80
C GLU A 135 27.00 38.45 -17.50
N LEU A 136 25.73 38.81 -17.29
CA LEU A 136 24.65 37.90 -16.97
C LEU A 136 23.43 38.15 -17.86
N GLN A 137 22.72 37.09 -18.20
CA GLN A 137 21.44 37.13 -18.90
C GLN A 137 20.30 36.85 -17.92
N ILE A 138 19.21 37.60 -18.03
CA ILE A 138 18.02 37.45 -17.19
C ILE A 138 16.86 37.06 -18.08
N ARG A 139 16.22 35.94 -17.77
CA ARG A 139 14.96 35.49 -18.37
C ARG A 139 13.83 35.76 -17.39
N ALA A 140 12.76 36.35 -17.88
CA ALA A 140 11.56 36.66 -17.12
C ALA A 140 10.33 36.41 -17.98
N ARG A 141 9.13 36.48 -17.38
CA ARG A 141 7.89 36.48 -18.16
C ARG A 141 7.77 37.80 -18.93
N LYS A 142 7.14 37.76 -20.11
CA LYS A 142 7.03 38.94 -20.99
C LYS A 142 6.34 40.14 -20.32
N ALA A 143 5.36 39.88 -19.45
CA ALA A 143 4.64 40.92 -18.72
C ALA A 143 5.53 41.68 -17.71
N ASP A 144 6.68 41.15 -17.33
CA ASP A 144 7.55 41.71 -16.28
C ASP A 144 8.79 42.40 -16.82
N TYR A 145 9.02 42.44 -18.13
CA TYR A 145 10.26 43.00 -18.69
C TYR A 145 10.53 44.43 -18.24
N ASP A 146 9.51 45.28 -18.14
CA ASP A 146 9.69 46.66 -17.70
C ASP A 146 10.10 46.74 -16.22
N VAL A 147 9.49 45.93 -15.36
CA VAL A 147 9.80 45.89 -13.93
C VAL A 147 11.16 45.25 -13.68
N VAL A 148 11.48 44.18 -14.40
CA VAL A 148 12.78 43.49 -14.35
C VAL A 148 13.90 44.40 -14.81
N ARG A 149 13.69 45.24 -15.84
CA ARG A 149 14.68 46.22 -16.28
C ARG A 149 15.02 47.20 -15.15
N GLN A 150 14.01 47.80 -14.51
CA GLN A 150 14.22 48.71 -13.38
C GLN A 150 14.84 48.01 -12.17
N ALA A 151 14.39 46.79 -11.85
CA ALA A 151 14.93 46.00 -10.75
C ALA A 151 16.39 45.59 -11.02
N SER A 152 16.76 45.29 -12.27
CA SER A 152 18.12 44.93 -12.66
C SER A 152 19.09 46.09 -12.52
N GLU A 153 18.70 47.31 -12.90
CA GLU A 153 19.52 48.51 -12.70
C GLU A 153 19.76 48.78 -11.21
N ALA A 154 18.71 48.69 -10.39
CA ALA A 154 18.82 48.85 -8.94
C ALA A 154 19.67 47.74 -8.29
N ALA A 155 19.57 46.50 -8.77
CA ALA A 155 20.37 45.38 -8.28
C ALA A 155 21.85 45.51 -8.69
N SER A 156 22.14 45.95 -9.93
CA SER A 156 23.52 46.19 -10.38
C SER A 156 24.22 47.29 -9.58
N GLN A 157 23.50 48.37 -9.22
CA GLN A 157 24.03 49.42 -8.35
C GLN A 157 24.38 48.88 -6.96
N GLU A 158 23.46 48.16 -6.33
CA GLU A 158 23.68 47.59 -4.99
C GLU A 158 24.78 46.50 -4.99
N TYR A 159 24.87 45.72 -6.06
CA TYR A 159 25.95 44.73 -6.24
C TYR A 159 27.31 45.42 -6.34
N LYS A 160 27.41 46.50 -7.12
CA LYS A 160 28.62 47.30 -7.26
C LYS A 160 29.06 47.91 -5.92
N GLU A 161 28.13 48.49 -5.17
CA GLU A 161 28.40 49.08 -3.85
C GLU A 161 28.94 48.06 -2.83
N LYS A 162 28.47 46.81 -2.89
CA LYS A 162 28.83 45.78 -1.90
C LYS A 162 30.06 44.94 -2.29
N THR A 163 30.36 44.82 -3.57
CA THR A 163 31.41 43.89 -4.07
C THR A 163 32.53 44.57 -4.85
N ASP A 164 32.43 45.88 -5.10
CA ASP A 164 33.34 46.65 -5.95
C ASP A 164 33.52 46.09 -7.37
N LYS A 165 32.56 45.29 -7.84
CA LYS A 165 32.55 44.68 -9.18
C LYS A 165 31.35 45.15 -9.97
N ASP A 166 31.58 45.44 -11.26
CA ASP A 166 30.51 45.77 -12.20
C ASP A 166 29.89 44.49 -12.79
N VAL A 167 28.56 44.48 -12.88
CA VAL A 167 27.77 43.40 -13.51
C VAL A 167 26.85 44.00 -14.55
N LYS A 168 27.00 43.52 -15.79
CA LYS A 168 26.15 43.86 -16.91
C LYS A 168 25.04 42.83 -17.04
N ALA A 169 23.83 43.23 -16.69
CA ALA A 169 22.63 42.41 -16.85
C ALA A 169 21.95 42.71 -18.19
N THR A 170 21.65 41.67 -18.96
CA THR A 170 20.91 41.77 -20.23
C THR A 170 19.67 40.89 -20.16
N ILE A 171 18.53 41.36 -20.66
CA ILE A 171 17.30 40.56 -20.68
C ILE A 171 17.32 39.69 -21.94
N ASP A 172 17.15 38.38 -21.78
CA ASP A 172 17.01 37.41 -22.88
C ASP A 172 15.52 37.35 -23.28
N GLU A 173 15.18 38.05 -24.37
CA GLU A 173 13.83 38.08 -24.94
C GLU A 173 13.54 36.88 -25.86
N GLU A 174 14.57 36.14 -26.28
CA GLU A 174 14.41 34.98 -27.17
C GLU A 174 13.88 33.75 -26.41
N ASN A 175 14.21 33.64 -25.11
CA ASN A 175 13.80 32.53 -24.25
C ASN A 175 13.03 33.00 -23.00
N PRO A 176 11.79 33.52 -23.15
CA PRO A 176 10.97 33.97 -22.02
C PRO A 176 10.57 32.81 -21.10
N VAL A 177 10.40 33.14 -19.82
CA VAL A 177 9.72 32.23 -18.87
C VAL A 177 8.25 32.10 -19.29
N ALA A 178 7.66 30.92 -19.07
CA ALA A 178 6.29 30.63 -19.46
C ALA A 178 5.29 31.65 -18.89
N GLU A 179 4.33 32.09 -19.71
CA GLU A 179 3.32 33.09 -19.32
C GLU A 179 2.41 32.63 -18.18
N GLY A 180 2.29 31.32 -17.96
CA GLY A 180 1.57 30.74 -16.83
C GLY A 180 2.31 30.75 -15.49
N SER A 181 3.54 31.27 -15.43
CA SER A 181 4.30 31.38 -14.18
C SER A 181 3.80 32.53 -13.32
N ALA A 182 3.77 32.30 -12.01
CA ALA A 182 3.46 33.28 -10.98
C ALA A 182 4.45 34.45 -11.01
N GLY A 183 5.71 34.25 -11.43
CA GLY A 183 6.70 35.31 -11.60
C GLY A 183 8.10 34.92 -11.14
N GLY A 184 8.97 35.94 -11.05
CA GLY A 184 10.38 35.78 -10.73
C GLY A 184 11.28 35.74 -11.97
N VAL A 185 12.53 35.33 -11.77
CA VAL A 185 13.59 35.44 -12.79
C VAL A 185 14.45 34.19 -12.83
N VAL A 186 14.93 33.85 -14.02
CA VAL A 186 16.00 32.87 -14.22
C VAL A 186 17.24 33.61 -14.68
N ILE A 187 18.34 33.45 -13.96
CA ILE A 187 19.62 34.10 -14.27
C ILE A 187 20.53 33.10 -14.96
N VAL A 188 21.03 33.46 -16.13
CA VAL A 188 21.87 32.62 -16.98
C VAL A 188 23.25 33.25 -17.08
N GLY A 189 24.28 32.43 -16.85
CA GLY A 189 25.70 32.80 -16.84
C GLY A 189 26.55 31.73 -17.52
N GLY A 190 27.87 31.90 -17.47
CA GLY A 190 28.85 30.97 -18.04
C GLY A 190 28.70 30.79 -19.55
N ASN A 191 28.32 31.86 -20.28
CA ASN A 191 27.93 31.83 -21.69
C ASN A 191 26.78 30.85 -22.00
N GLY A 192 25.75 30.83 -21.14
CA GLY A 192 24.57 29.97 -21.33
C GLY A 192 24.68 28.57 -20.74
N LYS A 193 25.71 28.28 -19.94
CA LYS A 193 25.96 26.94 -19.37
C LYS A 193 25.44 26.76 -17.95
N ILE A 194 25.29 27.85 -17.21
CA ILE A 194 24.85 27.83 -15.82
C ILE A 194 23.56 28.65 -15.76
N ASP A 195 22.51 28.09 -15.19
CA ASP A 195 21.25 28.75 -14.93
C ASP A 195 20.87 28.63 -13.46
N ILE A 196 20.43 29.75 -12.88
CA ILE A 196 19.88 29.83 -11.54
C ILE A 196 18.40 30.18 -11.71
N ASP A 197 17.55 29.17 -11.49
CA ASP A 197 16.11 29.34 -11.45
C ASP A 197 15.69 29.95 -10.11
N ASN A 198 15.42 31.25 -10.11
CA ASN A 198 14.94 32.00 -8.95
C ASN A 198 13.47 32.44 -9.15
N THR A 199 12.69 31.63 -9.87
CA THR A 199 11.23 31.79 -9.98
C THR A 199 10.54 31.48 -8.66
N PHE A 200 9.32 32.01 -8.47
CA PHE A 200 8.56 31.76 -7.25
C PHE A 200 8.23 30.27 -7.07
N GLU A 201 7.96 29.56 -8.15
CA GLU A 201 7.69 28.13 -8.16
C GLU A 201 8.92 27.32 -7.75
N ALA A 202 10.10 27.64 -8.31
CA ALA A 202 11.34 26.97 -7.93
C ALA A 202 11.65 27.16 -6.45
N ARG A 203 11.53 28.39 -5.93
CA ARG A 203 11.72 28.68 -4.51
C ARG A 203 10.68 27.98 -3.63
N LEU A 204 9.42 27.95 -4.04
CA LEU A 204 8.36 27.26 -3.30
C LEU A 204 8.61 25.74 -3.27
N ASN A 205 9.09 25.16 -4.36
CA ASN A 205 9.46 23.74 -4.43
C ASN A 205 10.65 23.41 -3.52
N LEU A 206 11.69 24.24 -3.51
CA LEU A 206 12.81 24.09 -2.57
C LEU A 206 12.35 24.23 -1.10
N LEU A 207 11.43 25.16 -0.84
CA LEU A 207 10.83 25.33 0.47
C LEU A 207 9.96 24.11 0.85
N LYS A 208 9.24 23.51 -0.10
CA LYS A 208 8.40 22.34 0.13
C LYS A 208 9.21 21.21 0.75
N ASP A 209 10.37 20.87 0.20
CA ASP A 209 11.21 19.78 0.71
C ASP A 209 11.70 20.02 2.15
N SER A 210 12.11 21.25 2.47
CA SER A 210 12.62 21.60 3.79
C SER A 210 11.52 21.85 4.83
N ALA A 211 10.36 22.38 4.41
CA ALA A 211 9.24 22.71 5.28
C ALA A 211 8.31 21.52 5.55
N LEU A 212 8.29 20.50 4.69
CA LEU A 212 7.43 19.32 4.81
C LEU A 212 7.44 18.67 6.22
N PRO A 213 8.60 18.45 6.88
CA PRO A 213 8.62 17.92 8.24
C PRO A 213 7.95 18.83 9.27
N ALA A 214 8.18 20.14 9.18
CA ALA A 214 7.59 21.13 10.08
C ALA A 214 6.07 21.24 9.86
N MET A 215 5.62 21.27 8.60
CA MET A 215 4.20 21.28 8.24
C MET A 215 3.48 20.03 8.73
N ARG A 216 4.07 18.84 8.53
CA ARG A 216 3.49 17.59 9.03
C ARG A 216 3.32 17.60 10.54
N LYS A 217 4.30 18.12 11.27
CA LYS A 217 4.21 18.28 12.73
C LYS A 217 3.10 19.26 13.13
N ALA A 218 2.99 20.39 12.44
CA ALA A 218 1.96 21.40 12.72
C ALA A 218 0.53 20.89 12.43
N LEU A 219 0.34 20.16 11.33
CA LEU A 219 -0.98 19.69 10.88
C LEU A 219 -1.43 18.40 11.58
N PHE A 220 -0.51 17.46 11.80
CA PHE A 220 -0.83 16.11 12.28
C PHE A 220 -0.30 15.80 13.68
N GLY A 221 0.42 16.75 14.30
CA GLY A 221 1.01 16.61 15.63
C GLY A 221 2.38 15.92 15.62
N ASP A 222 2.99 15.90 16.81
CA ASP A 222 4.26 15.20 17.04
C ASP A 222 4.09 13.68 17.04
N ASN A 223 5.12 12.98 16.58
CA ASN A 223 5.18 11.53 16.69
C ASN A 223 5.45 11.13 18.16
N PRO A 224 4.52 10.49 18.87
CA PRO A 224 4.70 10.11 20.28
C PRO A 224 5.84 9.10 20.49
N ASN A 225 6.27 8.40 19.43
CA ASN A 225 7.36 7.42 19.50
C ASN A 225 8.74 8.04 19.23
N ARG A 226 8.83 9.29 18.77
CA ARG A 226 10.12 9.97 18.55
C ARG A 226 10.65 10.48 19.89
N LYS A 227 11.74 9.87 20.38
CA LYS A 227 12.39 10.23 21.66
C LYS A 227 13.60 11.15 21.51
N PHE A 228 14.23 11.14 20.34
CA PHE A 228 15.49 11.82 20.05
C PHE A 228 15.29 12.77 18.85
N PHE A 229 15.88 13.95 18.93
CA PHE A 229 15.77 15.04 17.94
C PHE A 229 17.12 15.47 17.35
N ASP A 230 18.16 14.86 17.88
CA ASP A 230 19.58 14.88 17.52
C ASP A 230 19.85 14.21 16.17
#